data_AF-A0A966PBV2-F1
#
_entry.id   AF-A0A966PBV2-F1
#
_cell.length_a   1.000
_cell.length_b   1.000
_cell.length_c   1.000
_cell.angle_alpha   90.00
_cell.angle_beta   90.00
_cell.angle_gamma   90.00
#
_symmetry.space_group_name_H-M   'P 1'
#
loop_
_entity.id
_entity.type
_entity.pdbx_description
1 polymer ?
#
loop_
_entity_poly.entity_id
_entity_poly.type
_entity_poly.pdbx_seq_one_letter_code
_entity_poly.pdbx_strand_id
1 'polypeptide(L)'
;LRNLARGERTRFYNHTPASDVKRFVSRSEWRDYYVFCVERNPFDRAISQYHWKNRKNADSLPPMPEFFRNLSTLSMSNWSLYTSDNKIVVDEVVRYESLDSDLKRVGKQLGIDIDISNIHAKAWTRNDRRNYWEVLDQESRSIIEDRCAKEISQLGYEWRSNQSNYLKSQY
;
A
#
# COMPACT_ATOMS: atom_id res chain seq x y z
N LEU A 1 -10.87 -4.44 -21.80
CA LEU A 1 -10.86 -5.78 -21.13
C LEU A 1 -11.53 -6.87 -21.99
N ARG A 2 -11.16 -7.02 -23.27
CA ARG A 2 -11.77 -7.99 -24.21
C ARG A 2 -11.27 -9.44 -24.06
N ASN A 3 -10.34 -9.70 -23.14
CA ASN A 3 -9.67 -11.00 -23.00
C ASN A 3 -10.21 -11.90 -21.85
N LEU A 4 -11.20 -11.44 -21.07
CA LEU A 4 -11.78 -12.26 -20.00
C LEU A 4 -12.73 -13.36 -20.50
N ALA A 5 -13.09 -13.36 -21.79
CA ALA A 5 -14.06 -14.29 -22.37
C ALA A 5 -13.45 -15.59 -22.95
N ARG A 6 -12.13 -15.82 -22.88
CA ARG A 6 -11.46 -16.93 -23.61
C ARG A 6 -10.89 -18.07 -22.76
N GLY A 7 -11.17 -18.15 -21.46
CA GLY A 7 -10.86 -19.36 -20.68
C GLY A 7 -9.37 -19.72 -20.54
N GLU A 8 -8.44 -18.81 -20.87
CA GLU A 8 -7.02 -19.00 -20.55
C GLU A 8 -6.82 -18.83 -19.03
N ARG A 9 -6.14 -19.79 -18.40
CA ARG A 9 -5.78 -19.76 -16.97
C ARG A 9 -5.19 -18.38 -16.60
N THR A 10 -5.70 -17.82 -15.51
CA THR A 10 -5.38 -16.52 -14.87
C THR A 10 -4.01 -15.93 -15.21
N ARG A 11 -3.93 -15.06 -16.22
CA ARG A 11 -2.74 -14.21 -16.50
C ARG A 11 -2.44 -13.23 -15.36
N PHE A 12 -3.46 -12.86 -14.59
CA PHE A 12 -3.36 -11.97 -13.44
C PHE A 12 -3.63 -12.74 -12.15
N TYR A 13 -2.92 -12.38 -11.10
CA TYR A 13 -2.99 -12.96 -9.76
C TYR A 13 -2.99 -11.83 -8.72
N ASN A 14 -3.26 -12.17 -7.46
CA ASN A 14 -3.24 -11.18 -6.38
C ASN A 14 -1.83 -10.57 -6.28
N HIS A 15 -1.73 -9.24 -6.29
CA HIS A 15 -0.47 -8.52 -6.32
C HIS A 15 0.39 -8.78 -7.58
N THR A 16 -0.23 -8.97 -8.76
CA THR A 16 0.54 -8.92 -10.02
C THR A 16 1.23 -7.55 -10.19
N PRO A 17 2.56 -7.51 -10.36
CA PRO A 17 3.28 -6.28 -10.64
C PRO A 17 2.83 -5.59 -11.93
N ALA A 18 2.85 -4.25 -11.97
CA ALA A 18 2.56 -3.46 -13.15
C ALA A 18 3.45 -3.83 -14.35
N SER A 19 4.70 -4.20 -14.11
CA SER A 19 5.62 -4.71 -15.15
C SER A 19 5.11 -6.01 -15.80
N ASP A 20 4.50 -6.89 -15.02
CA ASP A 20 3.91 -8.13 -15.53
C ASP A 20 2.60 -7.85 -16.27
N VAL A 21 1.75 -6.96 -15.74
CA VAL A 21 0.54 -6.52 -16.45
C VAL A 21 0.88 -5.97 -17.83
N LYS A 22 1.91 -5.10 -17.91
CA LYS A 22 2.41 -4.53 -19.16
C LYS A 22 2.93 -5.57 -20.15
N ARG A 23 3.40 -6.73 -19.68
CA ARG A 23 3.81 -7.87 -20.53
C ARG A 23 2.63 -8.68 -21.05
N PHE A 24 1.51 -8.68 -20.31
CA PHE A 24 0.32 -9.46 -20.64
C PHE A 24 -0.67 -8.76 -21.56
N VAL A 25 -0.59 -7.42 -21.65
CA VAL A 25 -1.39 -6.60 -22.57
C VAL A 25 -0.54 -6.09 -23.73
N SER A 26 -1.16 -5.78 -24.87
CA SER A 26 -0.41 -5.21 -25.99
C SER A 26 0.11 -3.80 -25.64
N ARG A 27 1.20 -3.38 -26.31
CA ARG A 27 1.77 -2.04 -26.12
C ARG A 27 0.77 -0.93 -26.41
N SER A 28 -0.10 -1.10 -27.41
CA SER A 28 -1.16 -0.16 -27.74
C SER A 28 -2.22 -0.10 -26.63
N GLU A 29 -2.66 -1.24 -26.12
CA GLU A 29 -3.63 -1.26 -25.02
C GLU A 29 -3.08 -0.61 -23.76
N TRP A 30 -1.84 -0.93 -23.37
CA TRP A 30 -1.21 -0.33 -22.19
C TRP A 30 -1.16 1.20 -22.27
N ARG A 31 -0.80 1.75 -23.44
CA ARG A 31 -0.70 3.19 -23.66
C ARG A 31 -2.05 3.88 -23.53
N ASP A 32 -3.12 3.19 -23.91
CA ASP A 32 -4.47 3.75 -23.89
C ASP A 32 -5.15 3.55 -22.52
N TYR A 33 -4.49 2.88 -21.57
CA TYR A 33 -4.95 2.74 -20.19
C TYR A 33 -4.41 3.86 -19.32
N TYR A 34 -5.20 4.22 -18.32
CA TYR A 34 -4.74 4.92 -17.14
C TYR A 34 -4.56 3.89 -16.02
N VAL A 35 -3.33 3.73 -15.55
CA VAL A 35 -2.92 2.72 -14.58
C VAL A 35 -2.58 3.41 -13.28
N PHE A 36 -3.26 3.06 -12.20
CA PHE A 36 -2.94 3.54 -10.86
C PHE A 36 -2.85 2.38 -9.87
N CYS A 37 -2.15 2.61 -8.77
CA CYS A 37 -2.14 1.71 -7.61
C CYS A 37 -2.39 2.50 -6.32
N VAL A 38 -2.68 1.78 -5.24
CA VAL A 38 -2.84 2.37 -3.91
C VAL A 38 -1.65 1.97 -3.04
N GLU A 39 -0.94 2.96 -2.50
CA GLU A 39 0.08 2.76 -1.48
C GLU A 39 -0.40 3.31 -0.13
N ARG A 40 0.00 2.67 0.96
CA ARG A 40 -0.29 3.12 2.32
C ARG A 40 1.01 3.52 2.99
N ASN A 41 0.94 4.45 3.93
CA ASN A 41 2.05 4.77 4.81
C ASN A 41 2.72 3.47 5.30
N PRO A 42 4.03 3.28 5.04
CA PRO A 42 4.73 2.04 5.34
C PRO A 42 4.62 1.59 6.81
N PHE A 43 4.58 2.53 7.75
CA PHE A 43 4.42 2.22 9.17
C PHE A 43 3.03 1.66 9.48
N ASP A 44 1.98 2.32 8.99
CA ASP A 44 0.61 1.83 9.14
C ASP A 44 0.37 0.52 8.39
N ARG A 45 0.99 0.36 7.21
CA ARG A 45 0.94 -0.87 6.42
C ARG A 45 1.59 -2.03 7.17
N ALA A 46 2.75 -1.80 7.81
CA ALA A 46 3.44 -2.81 8.61
C ALA A 46 2.59 -3.30 9.80
N ILE A 47 1.97 -2.37 10.55
CA ILE A 47 1.06 -2.72 11.65
C ILE A 47 -0.16 -3.50 11.13
N SER A 48 -0.74 -3.03 10.01
CA SER A 48 -1.85 -3.73 9.38
C SER A 48 -1.47 -5.15 8.95
N GLN A 49 -0.27 -5.34 8.42
CA GLN A 49 0.25 -6.64 8.02
C GLN A 49 0.50 -7.55 9.22
N TYR A 50 1.04 -7.01 10.31
CA TYR A 50 1.25 -7.72 11.57
C TYR A 50 -0.05 -8.32 12.08
N HIS A 51 -1.11 -7.52 12.22
CA HIS A 51 -2.40 -8.04 12.68
C HIS A 51 -3.04 -8.98 11.65
N TRP A 52 -2.96 -8.69 10.35
CA TRP A 52 -3.53 -9.55 9.32
C TRP A 52 -2.90 -10.96 9.30
N LYS A 53 -1.56 -11.05 9.39
CA LYS A 53 -0.85 -12.34 9.39
C LYS A 53 -1.10 -13.12 10.69
N ASN A 54 -1.28 -12.43 11.81
CA ASN A 54 -1.54 -13.04 13.11
C ASN A 54 -3.04 -13.18 13.48
N ARG A 55 -3.97 -12.85 12.56
CA ARG A 55 -5.43 -12.84 12.85
C ARG A 55 -6.03 -14.15 13.34
N LYS A 56 -5.35 -15.28 13.15
CA LYS A 56 -5.77 -16.60 13.64
C LYS A 56 -5.23 -16.94 15.03
N ASN A 57 -4.22 -16.20 15.51
CA ASN A 57 -3.52 -16.40 16.78
C ASN A 57 -3.52 -15.08 17.58
N ALA A 58 -4.67 -14.39 17.64
CA ALA A 58 -4.76 -13.05 18.22
C ALA A 58 -4.41 -13.01 19.71
N ASP A 59 -4.54 -14.13 20.42
CA ASP A 59 -4.25 -14.25 21.86
C ASP A 59 -2.74 -14.43 22.16
N SER A 60 -1.92 -14.68 21.14
CA SER A 60 -0.47 -14.88 21.28
C SER A 60 0.26 -14.23 20.12
N LEU A 61 0.33 -12.90 20.16
CA LEU A 61 1.01 -12.12 19.14
C LEU A 61 2.53 -12.11 19.41
N PRO A 62 3.37 -12.37 18.40
CA PRO A 62 4.82 -12.31 18.56
C PRO A 62 5.29 -10.86 18.79
N PRO A 63 6.41 -10.61 19.47
CA PRO A 63 7.00 -9.27 19.54
C PRO A 63 7.18 -8.67 18.13
N MET A 64 6.77 -7.42 17.95
CA MET A 64 6.79 -6.77 16.62
C MET A 64 8.19 -6.76 15.97
N PRO A 65 9.30 -6.46 16.67
CA PRO A 65 10.62 -6.51 16.05
C PRO A 65 11.00 -7.89 15.51
N GLU A 66 10.71 -8.95 16.28
CA GLU A 66 10.95 -10.33 15.85
C GLU A 66 10.13 -10.68 14.63
N PHE A 67 8.85 -10.32 14.63
CA PHE A 67 7.96 -10.53 13.49
C PHE A 67 8.50 -9.83 12.24
N PHE A 68 8.89 -8.56 12.33
CA PHE A 68 9.38 -7.80 11.18
C PHE A 68 10.73 -8.30 10.66
N ARG A 69 11.66 -8.72 11.54
CA ARG A 69 12.93 -9.34 11.13
C ARG A 69 12.72 -10.61 10.30
N ASN A 70 11.70 -11.39 10.63
CA ASN A 70 11.39 -12.64 9.96
C ASN A 70 10.56 -12.48 8.68
N LEU A 71 10.13 -11.26 8.34
CA LEU A 71 9.48 -10.99 7.06
C LEU A 71 10.50 -10.69 5.97
N SER A 72 10.28 -11.26 4.79
CA SER A 72 11.06 -10.89 3.61
C SER A 72 10.76 -9.45 3.20
N THR A 73 11.73 -8.77 2.59
CA THR A 73 11.54 -7.45 2.01
C THR A 73 10.39 -7.44 0.99
N LEU A 74 10.20 -8.51 0.21
CA LEU A 74 9.08 -8.64 -0.72
C LEU A 74 7.71 -8.72 -0.03
N SER A 75 7.66 -9.20 1.22
CA SER A 75 6.42 -9.15 2.02
C SER A 75 6.21 -7.74 2.60
N MET A 76 7.29 -7.04 2.96
CA MET A 76 7.21 -5.74 3.64
C MET A 76 7.11 -4.54 2.70
N SER A 77 7.66 -4.61 1.49
CA SER A 77 7.71 -3.52 0.51
C SER A 77 6.76 -3.82 -0.63
N ASN A 78 6.01 -2.80 -1.04
CA ASN A 78 5.15 -2.86 -2.22
C ASN A 78 5.86 -2.30 -3.47
N TRP A 79 7.08 -1.75 -3.32
CA TRP A 79 7.80 -1.04 -4.37
C TRP A 79 7.85 -1.79 -5.71
N SER A 80 8.09 -3.10 -5.69
CA SER A 80 8.16 -3.90 -6.91
C SER A 80 6.82 -4.07 -7.63
N LEU A 81 5.70 -3.77 -6.98
CA LEU A 81 4.36 -3.91 -7.58
C LEU A 81 4.06 -2.81 -8.60
N TYR A 82 4.67 -1.64 -8.47
CA TYR A 82 4.38 -0.49 -9.33
C TYR A 82 5.64 0.17 -9.89
N THR A 83 6.81 -0.49 -9.75
CA THR A 83 8.07 -0.03 -10.33
C THR A 83 8.74 -1.08 -11.22
N SER A 84 9.51 -0.58 -12.18
CA SER A 84 10.46 -1.36 -13.00
C SER A 84 11.75 -0.56 -13.10
N ASP A 85 12.91 -1.23 -13.00
CA ASP A 85 14.22 -0.55 -13.00
C ASP A 85 14.29 0.62 -12.01
N ASN A 86 13.66 0.43 -10.84
CA ASN A 86 13.56 1.41 -9.77
C ASN A 86 12.82 2.72 -10.13
N LYS A 87 11.99 2.69 -11.16
CA LYS A 87 11.15 3.82 -11.60
C LYS A 87 9.68 3.43 -11.53
N ILE A 88 8.84 4.36 -11.10
CA ILE A 88 7.38 4.19 -11.13
C ILE A 88 6.94 3.99 -12.58
N VAL A 89 6.16 2.94 -12.83
CA VAL A 89 5.66 2.58 -14.18
C VAL A 89 4.14 2.65 -14.30
N VAL A 90 3.47 3.13 -13.25
CA VAL A 90 2.04 3.47 -13.24
C VAL A 90 1.89 4.98 -13.43
N ASP A 91 0.74 5.43 -13.92
CA ASP A 91 0.43 6.85 -14.08
C ASP A 91 0.29 7.55 -12.73
N GLU A 92 -0.20 6.82 -11.71
CA GLU A 92 -0.40 7.38 -10.38
C GLU A 92 -0.28 6.36 -9.24
N VAL A 93 0.33 6.80 -8.13
CA VAL A 93 0.29 6.11 -6.83
C VAL A 93 -0.62 6.89 -5.89
N VAL A 94 -1.86 6.42 -5.76
CA VAL A 94 -2.87 6.95 -4.83
C VAL A 94 -2.50 6.63 -3.39
N ARG A 95 -2.76 7.55 -2.46
CA ARG A 95 -2.49 7.32 -1.03
C ARG A 95 -3.71 6.76 -0.32
N TYR A 96 -3.49 5.73 0.48
CA TYR A 96 -4.55 5.13 1.28
C TYR A 96 -5.15 6.10 2.31
N GLU A 97 -4.34 7.04 2.83
CA GLU A 97 -4.76 8.03 3.83
C GLU A 97 -5.73 9.07 3.27
N SER A 98 -5.69 9.30 1.96
CA SER A 98 -6.56 10.20 1.20
C SER A 98 -7.38 9.46 0.14
N LEU A 99 -7.64 8.16 0.36
CA LEU A 99 -8.18 7.25 -0.65
C LEU A 99 -9.49 7.74 -1.28
N ASP A 100 -10.45 8.19 -0.46
CA ASP A 100 -11.75 8.69 -0.96
C ASP A 100 -11.57 9.90 -1.90
N SER A 101 -10.81 10.90 -1.46
CA SER A 101 -10.54 12.10 -2.27
C SER A 101 -9.71 11.80 -3.51
N ASP A 102 -8.72 10.91 -3.42
CA ASP A 102 -7.87 10.54 -4.54
C ASP A 102 -8.62 9.71 -5.57
N LEU A 103 -9.46 8.76 -5.15
CA LEU A 103 -10.30 8.00 -6.06
C LEU A 103 -11.37 8.87 -6.74
N LYS A 104 -11.97 9.84 -6.03
CA LYS A 104 -12.85 10.84 -6.66
C LYS A 104 -12.13 11.64 -7.75
N ARG A 105 -10.87 12.02 -7.50
CA ARG A 105 -10.03 12.73 -8.47
C ARG A 105 -9.68 11.84 -9.67
N VAL A 106 -9.30 10.58 -9.45
CA VAL A 106 -9.07 9.59 -10.52
C VAL A 106 -10.34 9.38 -11.35
N GLY A 107 -11.49 9.21 -10.69
CA GLY A 107 -12.78 9.09 -11.36
C GLY A 107 -13.07 10.27 -12.29
N LYS A 108 -12.90 11.50 -11.78
CA LYS A 108 -13.06 12.73 -12.57
C LYS A 108 -12.16 12.76 -13.81
N GLN A 109 -10.90 12.31 -13.70
CA GLN A 109 -9.98 12.23 -14.85
C GLN A 109 -10.45 11.21 -15.90
N LEU A 110 -11.08 10.13 -15.46
CA LEU A 110 -11.58 9.05 -16.32
C LEU A 110 -13.01 9.27 -16.82
N GLY A 111 -13.69 10.34 -16.38
CA GLY A 111 -15.10 10.59 -16.69
C GLY A 111 -16.05 9.56 -16.06
N ILE A 112 -15.63 8.93 -14.95
CA ILE A 112 -16.46 7.99 -14.18
C ILE A 112 -16.59 8.47 -12.74
N ASP A 113 -17.75 8.23 -12.14
CA ASP A 113 -17.93 8.52 -10.71
C ASP A 113 -17.39 7.36 -9.88
N ILE A 114 -16.43 7.64 -9.00
CA ILE A 114 -15.87 6.67 -8.06
C ILE A 114 -16.12 7.21 -6.65
N ASP A 115 -17.20 6.72 -6.03
CA ASP A 115 -17.51 6.98 -4.63
C ASP A 115 -17.38 5.68 -3.81
N ILE A 116 -16.46 5.69 -2.85
CA ILE A 116 -16.21 4.57 -1.94
C ILE A 116 -16.57 4.92 -0.50
N SER A 117 -17.22 6.06 -0.25
CA SER A 117 -17.51 6.58 1.09
C SER A 117 -18.26 5.57 1.98
N ASN A 118 -19.09 4.71 1.38
CA ASN A 118 -19.87 3.68 2.07
C ASN A 118 -19.23 2.28 2.05
N ILE A 119 -18.00 2.15 1.54
CA ILE A 119 -17.29 0.86 1.39
C ILE A 119 -16.20 0.75 2.46
N HIS A 120 -16.39 -0.17 3.41
CA HIS A 120 -15.42 -0.44 4.45
C HIS A 120 -14.92 -1.89 4.38
N ALA A 121 -13.73 -2.09 3.81
CA ALA A 121 -13.10 -3.41 3.76
C ALA A 121 -12.34 -3.71 5.06
N LYS A 122 -12.47 -4.95 5.56
CA LYS A 122 -11.58 -5.56 6.58
C LYS A 122 -11.44 -4.78 7.91
N ALA A 123 -12.48 -4.03 8.31
CA ALA A 123 -12.46 -3.21 9.51
C ALA A 123 -12.17 -3.99 10.82
N TRP A 124 -12.38 -5.32 10.83
CA TRP A 124 -12.23 -6.17 12.02
C TRP A 124 -10.82 -6.76 12.21
N THR A 125 -9.88 -6.57 11.27
CA THR A 125 -8.58 -7.26 11.38
C THR A 125 -7.56 -6.56 12.25
N ARG A 126 -7.85 -5.34 12.73
CA ARG A 126 -7.00 -4.57 13.63
C ARG A 126 -7.89 -3.88 14.67
N ASN A 127 -7.86 -4.38 15.91
CA ASN A 127 -8.60 -3.78 17.03
C ASN A 127 -7.88 -2.54 17.59
N ASP A 128 -6.54 -2.49 17.51
CA ASP A 128 -5.75 -1.37 17.98
C ASP A 128 -5.84 -0.18 17.02
N ARG A 129 -6.43 0.95 17.43
CA ARG A 129 -6.58 2.14 16.58
C ARG A 129 -5.55 3.23 16.88
N ARG A 130 -4.56 2.96 17.73
CA ARG A 130 -3.49 3.93 18.04
C ARG A 130 -2.66 4.27 16.79
N ASN A 131 -2.06 5.43 16.79
CA ASN A 131 -1.19 5.82 15.67
C ASN A 131 0.09 4.98 15.65
N TYR A 132 0.73 4.87 14.49
CA TYR A 132 1.92 4.03 14.35
C TYR A 132 3.07 4.41 15.29
N TRP A 133 3.19 5.70 15.66
CA TRP A 133 4.21 6.18 16.59
C TRP A 133 3.95 5.87 18.06
N GLU A 134 2.76 5.38 18.40
CA GLU A 134 2.40 4.90 19.74
C GLU A 134 2.56 3.39 19.86
N VAL A 135 2.66 2.69 18.72
CA VAL A 135 2.62 1.22 18.63
C VAL A 135 3.99 0.64 18.33
N LEU A 136 4.73 1.25 17.40
CA LEU A 136 6.03 0.75 16.96
C LEU A 136 7.13 1.28 17.87
N ASP A 137 7.96 0.37 18.37
CA ASP A 137 9.21 0.72 19.03
C ASP A 137 10.30 1.14 18.03
N GLN A 138 11.41 1.63 18.56
CA GLN A 138 12.54 2.12 17.76
C GLN A 138 13.12 1.02 16.85
N GLU A 139 13.14 -0.23 17.30
CA GLU A 139 13.67 -1.34 16.52
C GLU A 139 12.76 -1.70 15.35
N SER A 140 11.46 -1.85 15.60
CA SER A 140 10.44 -2.08 14.56
C SER A 140 10.43 -0.96 13.53
N ARG A 141 10.49 0.30 13.99
CA ARG A 141 10.60 1.46 13.13
C ARG A 141 11.81 1.37 12.22
N SER A 142 13.00 1.08 12.76
CA SER A 142 14.24 1.01 11.99
C SER A 142 14.18 -0.07 10.90
N ILE A 143 13.57 -1.23 11.20
CA ILE A 143 13.39 -2.31 10.21
C ILE A 143 12.46 -1.84 9.08
N ILE A 144 11.36 -1.15 9.42
CA ILE A 144 10.41 -0.64 8.42
C ILE A 144 11.05 0.45 7.56
N GLU A 145 11.81 1.37 8.15
CA GLU A 145 12.53 2.44 7.44
C GLU A 145 13.53 1.88 6.44
N ASP A 146 14.31 0.86 6.82
CA ASP A 146 15.25 0.19 5.92
C ASP A 146 14.52 -0.55 4.78
N ARG A 147 13.52 -1.37 5.13
CA ARG A 147 12.84 -2.24 4.16
C ARG A 147 11.94 -1.47 3.18
N CYS A 148 11.42 -0.32 3.59
CA CYS A 148 10.51 0.52 2.80
C CYS A 148 11.14 1.88 2.43
N ALA A 149 12.48 1.98 2.46
CA ALA A 149 13.19 3.24 2.23
C ALA A 149 12.81 3.93 0.91
N LYS A 150 12.54 3.13 -0.14
CA LYS A 150 12.18 3.63 -1.46
C LYS A 150 10.79 4.27 -1.47
N GLU A 151 9.80 3.61 -0.88
CA GLU A 151 8.46 4.16 -0.71
C GLU A 151 8.50 5.44 0.14
N ILE A 152 9.24 5.40 1.25
CA ILE A 152 9.36 6.54 2.17
C ILE A 152 9.95 7.75 1.44
N SER A 153 11.08 7.56 0.77
CA SER A 153 11.76 8.64 0.05
C SER A 153 10.94 9.14 -1.14
N GLN A 154 10.40 8.24 -1.97
CA GLN A 154 9.75 8.63 -3.24
C GLN A 154 8.38 9.27 -3.01
N LEU A 155 7.66 8.84 -1.98
CA LEU A 155 6.31 9.31 -1.68
C LEU A 155 6.28 10.34 -0.54
N GLY A 156 7.44 10.71 0.01
CA GLY A 156 7.55 11.72 1.07
C GLY A 156 6.80 11.31 2.33
N TYR A 157 6.89 10.03 2.72
CA TYR A 157 6.41 9.62 4.03
C TYR A 157 7.42 10.03 5.09
N GLU A 158 6.92 10.44 6.25
CA GLU A 158 7.73 10.87 7.38
C GLU A 158 7.26 10.14 8.62
N TRP A 159 8.21 9.80 9.49
CA TRP A 159 7.88 9.41 10.85
C TRP A 159 7.37 10.62 11.63
N ARG A 160 6.08 10.62 11.98
CA ARG A 160 5.50 11.65 12.84
C ARG A 160 5.60 11.21 14.29
N SER A 161 5.93 12.14 15.18
CA SER A 161 5.76 11.96 16.63
C SER A 161 4.63 12.86 17.14
N ASN A 162 4.18 12.62 18.37
CA ASN A 162 3.20 13.48 19.03
C ASN A 162 3.65 14.96 19.07
N GLN A 163 4.96 15.23 19.12
CA GLN A 163 5.52 16.59 19.07
C GLN A 163 5.43 17.22 17.67
N SER A 164 5.58 16.43 16.60
CA SER A 164 5.50 16.93 15.22
C SER A 164 4.08 17.39 14.84
N ASN A 165 3.04 16.77 15.41
CA ASN A 165 1.65 17.21 15.20
C ASN A 165 1.31 18.45 16.02
N TYR A 166 1.87 18.59 17.24
CA TYR A 166 1.73 19.80 18.05
C TYR A 166 2.31 21.04 17.34
N LEU A 167 3.47 20.90 16.69
CA LEU A 167 4.09 22.01 15.96
C LEU A 167 3.36 22.37 14.65
N LYS A 168 2.59 21.46 14.06
CA LYS A 168 1.79 21.72 12.84
C LYS A 168 0.38 22.28 13.12
N SER A 169 -0.13 22.17 14.36
CA SER A 169 -1.45 22.72 14.74
C SER A 169 -1.40 24.15 15.29
N GLN A 170 -0.20 24.73 15.39
CA GLN A 170 0.04 26.10 15.86
C GLN A 170 0.28 27.10 14.71
N TYR A 171 0.12 26.65 13.45
CA TYR A 171 0.16 27.45 12.22
C TYR A 171 -1.07 27.12 11.38
#